data_AF-A0A2N5U901-F1
#
_entry.id   AF-A0A2N5U901-F1
#
_cell.length_a   1.000
_cell.length_b   1.000
_cell.length_c   1.000
_cell.angle_alpha   90.00
_cell.angle_beta   90.00
_cell.angle_gamma   90.00
#
_symmetry.space_group_name_H-M   'P 1'
#
loop_
_entity.id
_entity.type
_entity.pdbx_description
1 polymer ?
#
loop_
_entity_poly.entity_id
_entity_poly.type
_entity_poly.pdbx_seq_one_letter_code
_entity_poly.pdbx_strand_id
1 'polypeptide(L)'
;MGAGYLAPSVLGHLRHQVRRQSLLISAAKRWRHDLVKQSVTGKVIQSSGPSGRHSNTGLVATVFGATGFLGRYLVHKLAKQGTQVIVPYRDEDSKRHLRVMGDLGQIVPLEFDLENEGFIHECVRHSHVVYNLLGREHETKNYTFDRLFIEGASKISRIAKENGVGRLIHVSHLNASLDSPSKFYKAKAAGESVVRDIFPEATIVKPSIMFGQEDRFLNKMVTKPFTFQVNNLETLVRPVSVIDVAEAMQLMSTAESTAGKTFELAGPRTYTHEELFQVLEVLTHKSLTPSFINLPLPIFKFLMKIVDKAVWWPTLSEDEIVRRCIDDKLELSEGCHGFDYFGIEPDAVENLAITYLRYYRTASLFDAPIERGGLKVKPRNYHVVQ
;
A
#
# COMPACT_ATOMS: atom_id res chain seq x y z
N MET A 1 51.15 -8.86 -9.11
CA MET A 1 50.15 -9.68 -9.84
C MET A 1 49.01 -8.76 -10.22
N GLY A 2 49.02 -8.26 -11.45
CA GLY A 2 48.18 -7.14 -11.89
C GLY A 2 46.77 -7.57 -12.26
N ALA A 3 45.77 -6.84 -11.75
CA ALA A 3 44.39 -6.93 -12.19
C ALA A 3 44.31 -6.45 -13.66
N GLY A 4 43.97 -7.36 -14.56
CA GLY A 4 43.79 -7.07 -15.97
C GLY A 4 42.57 -6.18 -16.20
N TYR A 5 42.80 -4.95 -16.67
CA TYR A 5 41.75 -4.10 -17.23
C TYR A 5 41.25 -4.73 -18.54
N LEU A 6 40.02 -5.23 -18.54
CA LEU A 6 39.34 -5.69 -19.75
C LEU A 6 39.03 -4.49 -20.65
N ALA A 7 39.41 -4.59 -21.93
CA ALA A 7 39.22 -3.53 -22.91
C ALA A 7 37.72 -3.19 -23.12
N PRO A 8 37.36 -1.90 -23.35
CA PRO A 8 35.97 -1.44 -23.52
C PRO A 8 35.19 -2.16 -24.64
N SER A 9 35.89 -2.69 -25.65
CA SER A 9 35.30 -3.41 -26.78
C SER A 9 34.71 -4.77 -26.39
N VAL A 10 35.31 -5.48 -25.42
CA VAL A 10 34.85 -6.79 -24.94
C VAL A 10 33.59 -6.64 -24.08
N LEU A 11 33.54 -5.58 -23.26
CA LEU A 11 32.35 -5.19 -22.48
C LEU A 11 31.17 -4.78 -23.37
N GLY A 12 31.44 -4.12 -24.50
CA GLY A 12 30.43 -3.79 -25.51
C GLY A 12 29.81 -5.05 -26.16
N HIS A 13 30.64 -6.02 -26.54
CA HIS A 13 30.17 -7.28 -27.11
C HIS A 13 29.40 -8.16 -26.13
N LEU A 14 29.85 -8.25 -24.87
CA LEU A 14 29.13 -8.99 -23.81
C LEU A 14 27.75 -8.36 -23.53
N ARG A 15 27.67 -7.01 -23.46
CA ARG A 15 26.38 -6.31 -23.32
C ARG A 15 25.44 -6.57 -24.51
N HIS A 16 25.98 -6.62 -25.72
CA HIS A 16 25.19 -6.89 -26.93
C HIS A 16 24.70 -8.34 -27.01
N GLN A 17 25.48 -9.31 -26.52
CA GLN A 17 25.09 -10.72 -26.42
C GLN A 17 24.03 -10.95 -25.34
N VAL A 18 24.17 -10.37 -24.15
CA VAL A 18 23.16 -10.48 -23.07
C VAL A 18 21.82 -9.87 -23.52
N ARG A 19 21.84 -8.76 -24.26
CA ARG A 19 20.64 -8.11 -24.79
C ARG A 19 19.97 -8.90 -25.91
N ARG A 20 20.74 -9.64 -26.72
CA ARG A 20 20.19 -10.57 -27.72
C ARG A 20 19.60 -11.83 -27.07
N GLN A 21 20.23 -12.35 -26.02
CA GLN A 21 19.67 -13.48 -25.27
C GLN A 21 18.36 -13.12 -24.56
N SER A 22 18.25 -11.92 -23.95
CA SER A 22 16.99 -11.48 -23.34
C SER A 22 15.86 -11.29 -24.36
N LEU A 23 16.17 -10.78 -25.56
CA LEU A 23 15.21 -10.66 -26.67
C LEU A 23 14.78 -12.02 -27.23
N LEU A 24 15.70 -12.99 -27.33
CA LEU A 24 15.38 -14.36 -27.75
C LEU A 24 14.53 -15.10 -26.71
N ILE A 25 14.81 -14.91 -25.42
CA ILE A 25 13.99 -15.44 -24.31
C ILE A 25 12.60 -14.79 -24.30
N SER A 26 12.49 -13.48 -24.56
CA SER A 26 11.18 -12.80 -24.66
C SER A 26 10.40 -13.22 -25.90
N ALA A 27 11.08 -13.46 -27.02
CA ALA A 27 10.47 -13.97 -28.25
C ALA A 27 9.99 -15.43 -28.09
N ALA A 28 10.76 -16.28 -27.40
CA ALA A 28 10.38 -17.66 -27.11
C ALA A 28 9.22 -17.78 -26.10
N LYS A 29 9.13 -16.86 -25.12
CA LYS A 29 7.98 -16.78 -24.19
C LYS A 29 6.68 -16.35 -24.87
N ARG A 30 6.75 -15.63 -26.00
CA ARG A 30 5.58 -15.12 -26.73
C ARG A 30 4.66 -16.24 -27.26
N TRP A 31 5.21 -17.45 -27.44
CA TRP A 31 4.52 -18.63 -27.99
C TRP A 31 4.28 -19.74 -26.98
N ARG A 32 4.71 -19.58 -25.72
CA ARG A 32 4.52 -20.58 -24.67
C ARG A 32 3.39 -20.13 -23.74
N HIS A 33 2.44 -21.03 -23.54
CA HIS A 33 1.45 -20.90 -22.49
C HIS A 33 2.01 -21.53 -21.22
N ASP A 34 2.03 -20.79 -20.13
CA ASP A 34 2.39 -21.34 -18.82
C ASP A 34 1.09 -21.73 -18.11
N LEU A 35 1.03 -22.98 -17.64
CA LEU A 35 -0.13 -23.54 -16.96
C LEU A 35 0.20 -23.63 -15.46
N VAL A 36 -0.46 -22.80 -14.67
CA VAL A 36 -0.33 -22.81 -13.21
C VAL A 36 -1.62 -23.34 -12.63
N LYS A 37 -1.56 -24.48 -11.94
CA LYS A 37 -2.70 -24.99 -11.18
C LYS A 37 -2.71 -24.33 -9.81
N GLN A 38 -3.81 -23.71 -9.41
CA GLN A 38 -3.95 -23.22 -8.05
C GLN A 38 -4.04 -24.40 -7.08
N SER A 39 -3.18 -24.45 -6.07
CA SER A 39 -3.19 -25.48 -5.04
C SER A 39 -4.53 -25.59 -4.29
N VAL A 40 -5.16 -24.45 -3.97
CA VAL A 40 -6.39 -24.38 -3.17
C VAL A 40 -7.64 -24.80 -3.94
N THR A 41 -7.84 -24.26 -5.15
CA THR A 41 -9.07 -24.49 -5.92
C THR A 41 -8.94 -25.60 -6.95
N GLY A 42 -7.71 -25.99 -7.29
CA GLY A 42 -7.40 -26.89 -8.39
C GLY A 42 -7.65 -26.30 -9.79
N LYS A 43 -8.07 -25.02 -9.90
CA LYS A 43 -8.30 -24.35 -11.19
C LYS A 43 -6.99 -24.15 -11.92
N VAL A 44 -7.01 -24.44 -13.22
CA VAL A 44 -5.86 -24.25 -14.10
C VAL A 44 -5.90 -22.84 -14.67
N ILE A 45 -4.85 -22.07 -14.40
CA ILE A 45 -4.66 -20.72 -14.89
C ILE A 45 -3.68 -20.79 -16.05
N GLN A 46 -4.13 -20.36 -17.22
CA GLN A 46 -3.31 -20.27 -18.40
C GLN A 46 -2.83 -18.83 -18.59
N SER A 47 -1.52 -18.64 -18.48
CA SER A 47 -0.90 -17.37 -18.88
C SER A 47 -0.45 -17.42 -20.33
N SER A 48 -0.47 -16.27 -21.01
CA SER A 48 -0.04 -16.12 -22.39
C SER A 48 0.75 -14.83 -22.60
N GLY A 49 1.85 -14.97 -23.32
CA GLY A 49 2.72 -13.86 -23.71
C GLY A 49 3.77 -13.46 -22.65
N PRO A 50 4.70 -12.56 -23.03
CA PRO A 50 5.72 -12.04 -22.13
C PRO A 50 5.11 -11.07 -21.12
N SER A 51 5.54 -11.12 -19.87
CA SER A 51 5.05 -10.22 -18.81
C SER A 51 5.06 -8.74 -19.24
N GLY A 52 3.90 -8.09 -19.14
CA GLY A 52 3.71 -6.70 -19.48
C GLY A 52 2.24 -6.30 -19.53
N ARG A 53 1.97 -5.05 -19.92
CA ARG A 53 0.61 -4.49 -19.91
C ARG A 53 -0.37 -5.25 -20.83
N HIS A 54 0.13 -5.78 -21.94
CA HIS A 54 -0.66 -6.47 -22.97
C HIS A 54 -0.60 -8.01 -22.85
N SER A 55 0.12 -8.56 -21.87
CA SER A 55 0.06 -10.00 -21.62
C SER A 55 -1.24 -10.37 -20.92
N ASN A 56 -1.54 -11.66 -20.91
CA ASN A 56 -2.58 -12.20 -20.07
C ASN A 56 -1.95 -13.14 -19.05
N THR A 57 -2.08 -12.83 -17.77
CA THR A 57 -1.63 -13.76 -16.72
C THR A 57 -2.62 -14.89 -16.49
N GLY A 58 -3.85 -14.77 -17.01
CA GLY A 58 -4.98 -15.66 -16.73
C GLY A 58 -5.60 -15.43 -15.35
N LEU A 59 -5.01 -14.53 -14.53
CA LEU A 59 -5.51 -14.19 -13.21
C LEU A 59 -6.59 -13.11 -13.33
N VAL A 60 -7.57 -13.23 -12.44
CA VAL A 60 -8.63 -12.24 -12.24
C VAL A 60 -8.60 -11.85 -10.77
N ALA A 61 -8.32 -10.58 -10.50
CA ALA A 61 -8.21 -10.04 -9.16
C ALA A 61 -9.33 -9.05 -8.88
N THR A 62 -10.00 -9.18 -7.74
CA THR A 62 -11.01 -8.20 -7.28
C THR A 62 -10.42 -7.39 -6.15
N VAL A 63 -10.38 -6.06 -6.31
CA VAL A 63 -9.73 -5.17 -5.35
C VAL A 63 -10.77 -4.26 -4.69
N PHE A 64 -11.30 -4.70 -3.55
CA PHE A 64 -12.15 -3.83 -2.73
C PHE A 64 -11.29 -2.69 -2.15
N GLY A 65 -11.76 -1.45 -2.27
CA GLY A 65 -10.99 -0.26 -1.86
C GLY A 65 -9.97 0.22 -2.91
N ALA A 66 -10.09 -0.23 -4.16
CA ALA A 66 -9.25 0.18 -5.28
C ALA A 66 -9.18 1.70 -5.52
N THR A 67 -10.26 2.42 -5.25
CA THR A 67 -10.34 3.90 -5.40
C THR A 67 -9.49 4.66 -4.37
N GLY A 68 -9.01 3.98 -3.33
CA GLY A 68 -8.24 4.57 -2.24
C GLY A 68 -6.78 4.88 -2.59
N PHE A 69 -6.01 5.20 -1.55
CA PHE A 69 -4.58 5.47 -1.66
C PHE A 69 -3.80 4.21 -2.04
N LEU A 70 -3.80 3.15 -1.23
CA LEU A 70 -3.10 1.90 -1.55
C LEU A 70 -3.67 1.20 -2.80
N GLY A 71 -5.00 1.24 -2.96
CA GLY A 71 -5.71 0.56 -4.04
C GLY A 71 -5.22 0.92 -5.43
N ARG A 72 -4.97 2.20 -5.71
CA ARG A 72 -4.50 2.64 -7.03
C ARG A 72 -3.12 2.08 -7.38
N TYR A 73 -2.21 1.98 -6.41
CA TYR A 73 -0.86 1.44 -6.62
C TYR A 73 -0.91 -0.07 -6.86
N LEU A 74 -1.77 -0.77 -6.12
CA LEU A 74 -2.00 -2.20 -6.32
C LEU A 74 -2.62 -2.50 -7.69
N VAL A 75 -3.69 -1.80 -8.07
CA VAL A 75 -4.34 -1.95 -9.37
C VAL A 75 -3.34 -1.68 -10.49
N HIS A 76 -2.52 -0.64 -10.37
CA HIS A 76 -1.46 -0.36 -11.34
C HIS A 76 -0.45 -1.50 -11.46
N LYS A 77 0.03 -2.06 -10.34
CA LYS A 77 1.00 -3.17 -10.35
C LYS A 77 0.41 -4.44 -10.98
N LEU A 78 -0.84 -4.77 -10.65
CA LEU A 78 -1.55 -5.92 -11.23
C LEU A 78 -1.82 -5.73 -12.73
N ALA A 79 -2.35 -4.58 -13.12
CA ALA A 79 -2.66 -4.27 -14.51
C ALA A 79 -1.40 -4.17 -15.39
N LYS A 80 -0.27 -3.69 -14.83
CA LYS A 80 1.03 -3.65 -15.51
C LYS A 80 1.56 -5.05 -15.87
N GLN A 81 1.16 -6.08 -15.14
CA GLN A 81 1.51 -7.47 -15.46
C GLN A 81 0.56 -8.12 -16.47
N GLY A 82 -0.57 -7.47 -16.78
CA GLY A 82 -1.60 -8.04 -17.64
C GLY A 82 -2.59 -8.94 -16.90
N THR A 83 -2.74 -8.73 -15.59
CA THR A 83 -3.79 -9.35 -14.77
C THR A 83 -5.09 -8.56 -14.93
N GLN A 84 -6.20 -9.27 -15.13
CA GLN A 84 -7.51 -8.63 -15.18
C GLN A 84 -7.91 -8.21 -13.76
N VAL A 85 -8.27 -6.94 -13.59
CA VAL A 85 -8.63 -6.36 -12.30
C VAL A 85 -10.07 -5.89 -12.33
N ILE A 86 -10.90 -6.53 -11.50
CA ILE A 86 -12.24 -6.06 -11.17
C ILE A 86 -12.09 -5.00 -10.09
N VAL A 87 -12.70 -3.84 -10.34
CA VAL A 87 -12.62 -2.64 -9.50
C VAL A 87 -14.02 -2.33 -8.96
N PRO A 88 -14.39 -2.87 -7.79
CA PRO A 88 -15.59 -2.44 -7.06
C PRO A 88 -15.46 -0.96 -6.69
N TYR A 89 -16.44 -0.15 -7.11
CA TYR A 89 -16.50 1.27 -6.77
C TYR A 89 -17.88 1.63 -6.21
N ARG A 90 -17.91 2.64 -5.36
CA ARG A 90 -19.14 3.23 -4.80
C ARG A 90 -19.47 4.60 -5.39
N ASP A 91 -18.44 5.31 -5.86
CA ASP A 91 -18.55 6.64 -6.43
C ASP A 91 -18.00 6.61 -7.86
N GLU A 92 -18.76 7.15 -8.81
CA GLU A 92 -18.51 6.97 -10.24
C GLU A 92 -17.25 7.69 -10.71
N ASP A 93 -17.00 8.91 -10.23
CA ASP A 93 -15.83 9.70 -10.61
C ASP A 93 -14.53 9.09 -10.07
N SER A 94 -14.61 8.49 -8.88
CA SER A 94 -13.47 7.89 -8.20
C SER A 94 -12.79 6.76 -9.00
N LYS A 95 -13.49 6.09 -9.93
CA LYS A 95 -12.92 4.99 -10.75
C LYS A 95 -12.15 5.47 -11.98
N ARG A 96 -12.34 6.73 -12.41
CA ARG A 96 -11.89 7.23 -13.73
C ARG A 96 -10.38 7.12 -13.94
N HIS A 97 -9.59 7.46 -12.92
CA HIS A 97 -8.12 7.43 -12.99
C HIS A 97 -7.55 6.00 -13.06
N LEU A 98 -8.31 4.98 -12.67
CA LEU A 98 -7.86 3.60 -12.73
C LEU A 98 -7.94 3.06 -14.16
N ARG A 99 -8.89 3.50 -14.99
CA ARG A 99 -9.12 2.97 -16.35
C ARG A 99 -7.88 3.01 -17.24
N VAL A 100 -6.99 3.99 -17.06
CA VAL A 100 -5.76 4.14 -17.86
C VAL A 100 -4.64 3.20 -17.45
N MET A 101 -4.73 2.56 -16.27
CA MET A 101 -3.65 1.73 -15.71
C MET A 101 -3.50 0.38 -16.41
N GLY A 102 -4.54 -0.12 -17.07
CA GLY A 102 -4.57 -1.41 -17.75
C GLY A 102 -4.95 -1.27 -19.22
N ASP A 103 -4.71 -2.34 -19.98
CA ASP A 103 -5.16 -2.41 -21.36
C ASP A 103 -6.70 -2.55 -21.46
N LEU A 104 -7.23 -2.47 -22.68
CA LEU A 104 -8.65 -2.62 -22.92
C LEU A 104 -9.19 -3.95 -22.34
N GLY A 105 -10.28 -3.86 -21.58
CA GLY A 105 -10.91 -5.03 -20.95
C GLY A 105 -10.18 -5.58 -19.71
N GLN A 106 -8.98 -5.08 -19.39
CA GLN A 106 -8.25 -5.51 -18.19
C GLN A 106 -8.81 -4.89 -16.93
N ILE A 107 -9.30 -3.65 -16.98
CA ILE A 107 -9.89 -2.97 -15.82
C ILE A 107 -11.40 -2.96 -15.99
N VAL A 108 -12.09 -3.70 -15.12
CA VAL A 108 -13.53 -3.86 -15.15
C VAL A 108 -14.13 -3.19 -13.91
N PRO A 109 -14.62 -1.95 -14.02
CA PRO A 109 -15.29 -1.29 -12.91
C PRO A 109 -16.68 -1.90 -12.70
N LEU A 110 -17.00 -2.28 -11.46
CA LEU A 110 -18.33 -2.75 -11.05
C LEU A 110 -18.84 -1.92 -9.88
N GLU A 111 -20.13 -1.61 -9.88
CA GLU A 111 -20.75 -0.92 -8.76
C GLU A 111 -20.85 -1.87 -7.56
N PHE A 112 -20.59 -1.33 -6.37
CA PHE A 112 -20.58 -2.10 -5.15
C PHE A 112 -21.04 -1.26 -3.96
N ASP A 113 -21.84 -1.91 -3.12
CA ASP A 113 -22.17 -1.45 -1.78
C ASP A 113 -21.90 -2.59 -0.77
N LEU A 114 -21.41 -2.23 0.41
CA LEU A 114 -21.06 -3.17 1.48
C LEU A 114 -22.32 -3.76 2.15
N GLU A 115 -23.44 -3.05 2.09
CA GLU A 115 -24.69 -3.50 2.70
C GLU A 115 -25.37 -4.58 1.84
N ASN A 116 -25.31 -4.43 0.51
CA ASN A 116 -25.93 -5.35 -0.44
C ASN A 116 -24.99 -6.50 -0.83
N GLU A 117 -25.23 -7.68 -0.28
CA GLU A 117 -24.45 -8.89 -0.56
C GLU A 117 -24.47 -9.31 -2.04
N GLY A 118 -25.56 -9.03 -2.77
CA GLY A 118 -25.69 -9.37 -4.19
C GLY A 118 -24.60 -8.74 -5.06
N PHE A 119 -24.26 -7.48 -4.81
CA PHE A 119 -23.18 -6.80 -5.52
C PHE A 119 -21.80 -7.38 -5.17
N ILE A 120 -21.61 -7.85 -3.94
CA ILE A 120 -20.36 -8.51 -3.53
C ILE A 120 -20.21 -9.84 -4.26
N HIS A 121 -21.29 -10.64 -4.36
CA HIS A 121 -21.28 -11.88 -5.13
C HIS A 121 -20.93 -11.62 -6.59
N GLU A 122 -21.51 -10.61 -7.21
CA GLU A 122 -21.24 -10.25 -8.61
C GLU A 122 -19.77 -9.87 -8.83
N CYS A 123 -19.22 -9.04 -7.94
CA CYS A 123 -17.81 -8.64 -7.99
C CYS A 123 -16.86 -9.85 -7.84
N VAL A 124 -17.24 -10.84 -7.03
CA VAL A 124 -16.35 -11.95 -6.66
C VAL A 124 -16.49 -13.18 -7.57
N ARG A 125 -17.60 -13.33 -8.31
CA ARG A 125 -17.99 -14.54 -9.07
C ARG A 125 -16.88 -15.20 -9.90
N HIS A 126 -16.04 -14.41 -10.57
CA HIS A 126 -14.96 -14.91 -11.44
C HIS A 126 -13.55 -14.62 -10.90
N SER A 127 -13.45 -14.29 -9.62
CA SER A 127 -12.19 -13.87 -9.01
C SER A 127 -11.34 -15.06 -8.60
N HIS A 128 -10.07 -15.02 -8.99
CA HIS A 128 -9.05 -15.95 -8.52
C HIS A 128 -8.43 -15.47 -7.20
N VAL A 129 -8.28 -14.15 -7.08
CA VAL A 129 -7.70 -13.47 -5.91
C VAL A 129 -8.60 -12.32 -5.51
N VAL A 130 -8.88 -12.19 -4.22
CA VAL A 130 -9.64 -11.06 -3.67
C VAL A 130 -8.74 -10.28 -2.70
N TYR A 131 -8.66 -8.97 -2.90
CA TYR A 131 -7.98 -8.04 -2.02
C TYR A 131 -9.00 -7.22 -1.26
N ASN A 132 -8.90 -7.20 0.06
CA ASN A 132 -9.70 -6.34 0.92
C ASN A 132 -8.83 -5.18 1.44
N LEU A 133 -8.99 -4.01 0.82
CA LEU A 133 -8.37 -2.74 1.21
C LEU A 133 -9.40 -1.75 1.80
N LEU A 134 -10.60 -2.21 2.13
CA LEU A 134 -11.63 -1.32 2.67
C LEU A 134 -11.18 -0.78 4.02
N GLY A 135 -11.20 0.54 4.14
CA GLY A 135 -10.79 1.20 5.36
C GLY A 135 -11.02 2.70 5.32
N ARG A 136 -11.30 3.26 6.48
CA ARG A 136 -11.41 4.68 6.72
C ARG A 136 -10.75 5.01 8.06
N GLU A 137 -10.02 6.11 8.13
CA GLU A 137 -9.33 6.53 9.36
C GLU A 137 -10.26 7.20 10.39
N HIS A 138 -11.44 7.64 9.97
CA HIS A 138 -12.47 8.25 10.79
C HIS A 138 -13.81 7.57 10.54
N GLU A 139 -14.67 7.55 11.55
CA GLU A 139 -16.04 7.07 11.40
C GLU A 139 -16.86 8.07 10.60
N THR A 140 -17.81 7.56 9.83
CA THR A 140 -18.83 8.38 9.16
C THR A 140 -20.16 8.11 9.85
N LYS A 141 -21.09 9.06 9.81
CA LYS A 141 -22.42 8.92 10.43
C LYS A 141 -23.12 7.58 10.12
N ASN A 142 -22.98 7.07 8.91
CA ASN A 142 -23.63 5.82 8.47
C ASN A 142 -22.75 4.57 8.69
N TYR A 143 -21.42 4.74 8.72
CA TYR A 143 -20.46 3.63 8.80
C TYR A 143 -19.52 3.82 9.98
N THR A 144 -19.73 3.03 11.03
CA THR A 144 -18.85 2.89 12.19
C THR A 144 -17.68 1.96 11.89
N PHE A 145 -16.66 1.95 12.74
CA PHE A 145 -15.50 1.07 12.57
C PHE A 145 -15.89 -0.42 12.64
N ASP A 146 -16.78 -0.80 13.54
CA ASP A 146 -17.21 -2.20 13.69
C ASP A 146 -17.94 -2.70 12.43
N ARG A 147 -18.84 -1.89 11.87
CA ARG A 147 -19.53 -2.21 10.61
C ARG A 147 -18.56 -2.38 9.45
N LEU A 148 -17.54 -1.53 9.37
CA LEU A 148 -16.59 -1.56 8.26
C LEU A 148 -15.58 -2.70 8.39
N PHE A 149 -14.92 -2.83 9.55
CA PHE A 149 -13.80 -3.73 9.75
C PHE A 149 -14.21 -5.13 10.19
N ILE A 150 -15.31 -5.28 10.92
CA ILE A 150 -15.76 -6.59 11.42
C ILE A 150 -16.83 -7.16 10.48
N GLU A 151 -17.99 -6.50 10.39
CA GLU A 151 -19.11 -6.99 9.57
C GLU A 151 -18.75 -6.99 8.09
N GLY A 152 -18.14 -5.91 7.60
CA GLY A 152 -17.73 -5.78 6.20
C GLY A 152 -16.68 -6.80 5.79
N ALA A 153 -15.67 -7.02 6.64
CA ALA A 153 -14.65 -8.04 6.37
C ALA A 153 -15.24 -9.45 6.41
N SER A 154 -16.12 -9.73 7.38
CA SER A 154 -16.86 -10.99 7.51
C SER A 154 -17.67 -11.34 6.25
N LYS A 155 -18.44 -10.38 5.74
CA LYS A 155 -19.22 -10.54 4.51
C LYS A 155 -18.32 -10.87 3.32
N ILE A 156 -17.24 -10.11 3.12
CA ILE A 156 -16.31 -10.34 2.01
C ILE A 156 -15.63 -11.70 2.13
N SER A 157 -15.15 -12.09 3.31
CA SER A 157 -14.48 -13.38 3.51
C SER A 157 -15.42 -14.55 3.31
N ARG A 158 -16.67 -14.46 3.79
CA ARG A 158 -17.69 -15.49 3.62
C ARG A 158 -18.04 -15.66 2.14
N ILE A 159 -18.34 -14.56 1.45
CA ILE A 159 -18.72 -14.57 0.04
C ILE A 159 -17.54 -15.04 -0.84
N ALA A 160 -16.31 -14.66 -0.51
CA ALA A 160 -15.12 -15.16 -1.19
C ALA A 160 -14.96 -16.68 -1.05
N LYS A 161 -15.24 -17.22 0.15
CA LYS A 161 -15.22 -18.66 0.40
C LYS A 161 -16.31 -19.39 -0.38
N GLU A 162 -17.54 -18.87 -0.38
CA GLU A 162 -18.67 -19.45 -1.11
C GLU A 162 -18.46 -19.51 -2.62
N ASN A 163 -17.80 -18.50 -3.19
CA ASN A 163 -17.45 -18.47 -4.62
C ASN A 163 -16.19 -19.29 -4.97
N GLY A 164 -15.55 -19.92 -3.98
CA GLY A 164 -14.35 -20.73 -4.18
C GLY A 164 -13.16 -19.90 -4.70
N VAL A 165 -12.96 -18.70 -4.13
CA VAL A 165 -11.79 -17.86 -4.41
C VAL A 165 -10.54 -18.56 -3.87
N GLY A 166 -9.48 -18.64 -4.69
CA GLY A 166 -8.26 -19.33 -4.29
C GLY A 166 -7.40 -18.57 -3.29
N ARG A 167 -7.49 -17.24 -3.26
CA ARG A 167 -6.73 -16.41 -2.30
C ARG A 167 -7.51 -15.19 -1.84
N LEU A 168 -7.53 -15.00 -0.53
CA LEU A 168 -8.00 -13.78 0.10
C LEU A 168 -6.82 -13.07 0.78
N ILE A 169 -6.57 -11.81 0.38
CA ILE A 169 -5.53 -10.97 0.96
C ILE A 169 -6.22 -9.82 1.70
N HIS A 170 -6.08 -9.79 3.02
CA HIS A 170 -6.72 -8.79 3.87
C HIS A 170 -5.67 -7.81 4.43
N VAL A 171 -5.91 -6.52 4.27
CA VAL A 171 -5.01 -5.48 4.76
C VAL A 171 -5.50 -4.91 6.08
N SER A 172 -4.70 -5.11 7.11
CA SER A 172 -4.90 -4.53 8.44
C SER A 172 -3.86 -3.42 8.71
N HIS A 173 -3.15 -3.44 9.84
CA HIS A 173 -2.17 -2.45 10.25
C HIS A 173 -1.15 -3.07 11.21
N LEU A 174 0.08 -2.54 11.24
CA LEU A 174 1.17 -3.02 12.12
C LEU A 174 0.76 -3.04 13.60
N ASN A 175 0.18 -1.93 14.07
CA ASN A 175 -0.23 -1.77 15.48
C ASN A 175 -1.65 -2.29 15.78
N ALA A 176 -2.24 -3.09 14.88
CA ALA A 176 -3.53 -3.72 15.15
C ALA A 176 -3.38 -4.76 16.28
N SER A 177 -4.02 -4.46 17.41
CA SER A 177 -4.13 -5.35 18.59
C SER A 177 -5.48 -5.15 19.26
N LEU A 178 -6.05 -6.23 19.81
CA LEU A 178 -7.32 -6.22 20.54
C LEU A 178 -7.23 -5.39 21.84
N ASP A 179 -6.03 -5.26 22.40
CA ASP A 179 -5.76 -4.52 23.64
C ASP A 179 -5.39 -3.04 23.39
N SER A 180 -5.27 -2.62 22.13
CA SER A 180 -4.88 -1.26 21.77
C SER A 180 -5.86 -0.21 22.30
N PRO A 181 -5.45 0.95 22.86
CA PRO A 181 -6.40 1.94 23.37
C PRO A 181 -7.24 2.61 22.27
N SER A 182 -6.84 2.52 20.99
CA SER A 182 -7.58 3.10 19.86
C SER A 182 -8.67 2.14 19.36
N LYS A 183 -9.87 2.67 19.12
CA LYS A 183 -11.00 1.90 18.56
C LYS A 183 -10.68 1.39 17.17
N PHE A 184 -9.98 2.19 16.36
CA PHE A 184 -9.58 1.80 15.01
C PHE A 184 -8.67 0.57 15.00
N TYR A 185 -7.62 0.52 15.83
CA TYR A 185 -6.73 -0.65 15.88
C TYR A 185 -7.40 -1.88 16.50
N LYS A 186 -8.29 -1.70 17.50
CA LYS A 186 -9.11 -2.80 18.04
C LYS A 186 -10.02 -3.41 16.97
N ALA A 187 -10.76 -2.57 16.25
CA ALA A 187 -11.69 -3.02 15.20
C ALA A 187 -10.95 -3.73 14.06
N LYS A 188 -9.76 -3.24 13.67
CA LYS A 188 -8.90 -3.94 12.71
C LYS A 188 -8.43 -5.30 13.21
N ALA A 189 -7.99 -5.40 14.46
CA ALA A 189 -7.58 -6.68 15.05
C ALA A 189 -8.75 -7.68 15.17
N ALA A 190 -9.94 -7.21 15.51
CA ALA A 190 -11.16 -8.03 15.51
C ALA A 190 -11.57 -8.47 14.09
N GLY A 191 -11.39 -7.59 13.09
CA GLY A 191 -11.58 -7.93 11.69
C GLY A 191 -10.61 -9.01 11.21
N GLU A 192 -9.34 -8.94 11.62
CA GLU A 192 -8.33 -9.97 11.32
C GLU A 192 -8.73 -11.34 11.85
N SER A 193 -9.19 -11.43 13.11
CA SER A 193 -9.61 -12.71 13.70
C SER A 193 -10.82 -13.28 12.96
N VAL A 194 -11.81 -12.45 12.63
CA VAL A 194 -13.01 -12.91 11.90
C VAL A 194 -12.67 -13.39 10.48
N VAL A 195 -11.80 -12.67 9.76
CA VAL A 195 -11.34 -13.12 8.44
C VAL A 195 -10.58 -14.43 8.55
N ARG A 196 -9.75 -14.58 9.58
CA ARG A 196 -8.98 -15.81 9.82
C ARG A 196 -9.88 -17.00 10.14
N ASP A 197 -10.92 -16.80 10.94
CA ASP A 197 -11.87 -17.86 11.33
C ASP A 197 -12.67 -18.35 10.11
N ILE A 198 -13.11 -17.42 9.26
CA ILE A 198 -13.89 -17.76 8.06
C ILE A 198 -13.00 -18.36 6.98
N PHE A 199 -11.85 -17.75 6.72
CA PHE A 199 -10.90 -18.12 5.66
C PHE A 199 -9.50 -18.33 6.26
N PRO A 200 -9.19 -19.55 6.78
CA PRO A 200 -7.92 -19.83 7.47
C PRO A 200 -6.67 -19.60 6.62
N GLU A 201 -6.79 -19.82 5.31
CA GLU A 201 -5.73 -19.63 4.32
C GLU A 201 -5.51 -18.16 3.92
N ALA A 202 -6.22 -17.22 4.55
CA ALA A 202 -6.16 -15.81 4.19
C ALA A 202 -4.78 -15.26 4.56
N THR A 203 -4.20 -14.51 3.63
CA THR A 203 -2.96 -13.77 3.87
C THR A 203 -3.32 -12.44 4.53
N ILE A 204 -2.80 -12.19 5.73
CA ILE A 204 -3.01 -10.94 6.45
C ILE A 204 -1.79 -10.05 6.26
N VAL A 205 -1.98 -8.85 5.74
CA VAL A 205 -0.93 -7.87 5.52
C VAL A 205 -1.11 -6.73 6.52
N LYS A 206 -0.08 -6.49 7.34
CA LYS A 206 -0.03 -5.46 8.37
C LYS A 206 1.02 -4.41 8.00
N PRO A 207 0.70 -3.47 7.11
CA PRO A 207 1.61 -2.38 6.83
C PRO A 207 1.67 -1.41 8.01
N SER A 208 2.83 -0.78 8.21
CA SER A 208 2.92 0.47 8.97
C SER A 208 2.24 1.62 8.18
N ILE A 209 2.25 2.82 8.74
CA ILE A 209 1.76 4.01 8.07
C ILE A 209 2.45 4.19 6.71
N MET A 210 1.64 4.21 5.66
CA MET A 210 2.14 4.29 4.30
C MET A 210 2.35 5.74 3.88
N PHE A 211 3.47 6.02 3.22
CA PHE A 211 3.74 7.30 2.58
C PHE A 211 3.82 7.17 1.06
N GLY A 212 3.54 8.27 0.36
CA GLY A 212 3.49 8.34 -1.10
C GLY A 212 2.80 9.61 -1.57
N GLN A 213 2.63 9.75 -2.89
CA GLN A 213 2.26 11.03 -3.51
C GLN A 213 0.94 11.61 -2.98
N GLU A 214 -0.07 10.77 -2.78
CA GLU A 214 -1.39 11.16 -2.26
C GLU A 214 -1.62 10.71 -0.82
N ASP A 215 -0.54 10.51 -0.05
CA ASP A 215 -0.66 10.15 1.35
C ASP A 215 -1.42 11.22 2.14
N ARG A 216 -2.01 10.81 3.25
CA ARG A 216 -2.59 11.73 4.25
C ARG A 216 -1.65 11.95 5.43
N PHE A 217 -0.45 11.38 5.39
CA PHE A 217 0.50 11.43 6.48
C PHE A 217 1.47 12.60 6.29
N LEU A 218 2.42 12.48 5.35
CA LEU A 218 3.42 13.52 5.10
C LEU A 218 2.79 14.78 4.50
N ASN A 219 1.85 14.63 3.56
CA ASN A 219 1.14 15.78 2.96
C ASN A 219 0.38 16.61 4.01
N LYS A 220 -0.24 15.96 5.01
CA LYS A 220 -0.91 16.70 6.11
C LYS A 220 0.11 17.43 6.97
N MET A 221 1.25 16.80 7.29
CA MET A 221 2.32 17.43 8.07
C MET A 221 2.86 18.69 7.40
N VAL A 222 3.01 18.68 6.06
CA VAL A 222 3.51 19.83 5.29
C VAL A 222 2.45 20.91 5.08
N THR A 223 1.22 20.52 4.74
CA THR A 223 0.16 21.49 4.39
C THR A 223 -0.48 22.14 5.61
N LYS A 224 -0.62 21.37 6.69
CA LYS A 224 -1.21 21.78 7.95
C LYS A 224 -0.26 21.36 9.07
N PRO A 225 0.90 22.04 9.20
CA PRO A 225 1.78 21.80 10.34
C PRO A 225 0.92 21.98 11.59
N PHE A 226 0.71 20.88 12.31
CA PHE A 226 -0.20 20.84 13.43
C PHE A 226 0.20 21.95 14.40
N THR A 227 -0.75 22.74 14.90
CA THR A 227 -0.46 23.78 15.91
C THR A 227 -0.34 23.18 17.31
N PHE A 228 -0.78 21.93 17.50
CA PHE A 228 -0.74 21.21 18.78
C PHE A 228 0.13 19.97 18.67
N GLN A 229 1.12 19.83 19.58
CA GLN A 229 1.90 18.60 19.71
C GLN A 229 1.05 17.53 20.38
N VAL A 230 1.30 16.29 19.96
CA VAL A 230 0.85 15.11 20.67
C VAL A 230 2.10 14.45 21.24
N ASN A 231 2.10 14.19 22.55
CA ASN A 231 3.12 13.38 23.22
C ASN A 231 4.58 13.85 22.99
N ASN A 232 4.84 15.16 23.05
CA ASN A 232 6.18 15.76 22.81
C ASN A 232 6.85 15.41 21.47
N LEU A 233 6.12 14.84 20.50
CA LEU A 233 6.69 14.33 19.23
C LEU A 233 7.69 13.17 19.40
N GLU A 234 7.73 12.55 20.58
CA GLU A 234 8.64 11.44 20.89
C GLU A 234 8.13 10.10 20.34
N THR A 235 6.86 10.03 19.90
CA THR A 235 6.27 8.80 19.39
C THR A 235 7.03 8.27 18.18
N LEU A 236 7.33 6.97 18.24
CA LEU A 236 8.12 6.24 17.25
C LEU A 236 7.24 5.73 16.11
N VAL A 237 7.66 5.99 14.88
CA VAL A 237 6.93 5.64 13.66
C VAL A 237 7.88 5.03 12.62
N ARG A 238 7.43 3.99 11.92
CA ARG A 238 8.19 3.24 10.89
C ARG A 238 7.52 3.31 9.52
N PRO A 239 7.48 4.50 8.90
CA PRO A 239 6.74 4.74 7.68
C PRO A 239 7.26 3.87 6.53
N VAL A 240 6.34 3.32 5.73
CA VAL A 240 6.63 2.40 4.64
C VAL A 240 6.16 2.96 3.29
N SER A 241 6.92 2.74 2.23
CA SER A 241 6.55 3.17 0.88
C SER A 241 5.33 2.38 0.40
N VAL A 242 4.30 3.10 -0.07
CA VAL A 242 3.10 2.47 -0.65
C VAL A 242 3.42 1.62 -1.90
N ILE A 243 4.49 1.97 -2.62
CA ILE A 243 4.90 1.27 -3.84
C ILE A 243 5.42 -0.13 -3.50
N ASP A 244 6.18 -0.24 -2.41
CA ASP A 244 6.81 -1.48 -1.97
C ASP A 244 5.77 -2.41 -1.35
N VAL A 245 4.82 -1.85 -0.58
CA VAL A 245 3.66 -2.60 -0.09
C VAL A 245 2.83 -3.15 -1.25
N ALA A 246 2.54 -2.32 -2.27
CA ALA A 246 1.80 -2.78 -3.45
C ALA A 246 2.55 -3.86 -4.25
N GLU A 247 3.87 -3.80 -4.29
CA GLU A 247 4.72 -4.83 -4.91
C GLU A 247 4.69 -6.14 -4.14
N ALA A 248 4.85 -6.09 -2.82
CA ALA A 248 4.72 -7.26 -1.95
C ALA A 248 3.34 -7.91 -2.11
N MET A 249 2.27 -7.11 -2.10
CA MET A 249 0.89 -7.59 -2.31
C MET A 249 0.64 -8.19 -3.69
N GLN A 250 1.31 -7.67 -4.72
CA GLN A 250 1.27 -8.27 -6.05
C GLN A 250 1.95 -9.65 -6.03
N LEU A 251 3.13 -9.79 -5.44
CA LEU A 251 3.84 -11.07 -5.35
C LEU A 251 3.06 -12.12 -4.55
N MET A 252 2.33 -11.69 -3.50
CA MET A 252 1.43 -12.55 -2.71
C MET A 252 0.27 -13.15 -3.53
N SER A 253 -0.11 -12.58 -4.68
CA SER A 253 -1.16 -13.16 -5.53
C SER A 253 -0.75 -14.49 -6.15
N THR A 254 0.55 -14.66 -6.45
CA THR A 254 1.08 -15.81 -7.17
C THR A 254 1.81 -16.79 -6.25
N ALA A 255 2.42 -16.32 -5.16
CA ALA A 255 3.29 -17.13 -4.31
C ALA A 255 2.51 -18.05 -3.36
N GLU A 256 2.35 -19.35 -3.65
CA GLU A 256 1.56 -20.28 -2.81
C GLU A 256 2.02 -20.34 -1.35
N SER A 257 3.30 -20.05 -1.13
CA SER A 257 3.92 -20.02 0.18
C SER A 257 3.41 -18.91 1.10
N THR A 258 2.58 -17.97 0.64
CA THR A 258 2.01 -16.87 1.44
C THR A 258 0.64 -17.20 2.04
N ALA A 259 0.01 -18.31 1.64
CA ALA A 259 -1.31 -18.71 2.14
C ALA A 259 -1.26 -18.94 3.66
N GLY A 260 -2.24 -18.39 4.37
CA GLY A 260 -2.37 -18.51 5.82
C GLY A 260 -1.28 -17.77 6.64
N LYS A 261 -0.41 -16.97 6.01
CA LYS A 261 0.64 -16.24 6.73
C LYS A 261 0.24 -14.80 7.03
N THR A 262 0.87 -14.24 8.06
CA THR A 262 0.75 -12.83 8.44
C THR A 262 2.06 -12.13 8.10
N PHE A 263 1.97 -11.01 7.38
CA PHE A 263 3.11 -10.22 6.94
C PHE A 263 3.07 -8.85 7.61
N GLU A 264 4.10 -8.54 8.40
CA GLU A 264 4.28 -7.24 9.03
C GLU A 264 5.25 -6.41 8.18
N LEU A 265 4.71 -5.42 7.46
CA LEU A 265 5.45 -4.62 6.49
C LEU A 265 5.79 -3.25 7.10
N ALA A 266 6.97 -3.18 7.72
CA ALA A 266 7.50 -1.97 8.33
C ALA A 266 8.60 -1.32 7.48
N GLY A 267 8.75 0.00 7.61
CA GLY A 267 9.83 0.73 6.94
C GLY A 267 11.24 0.36 7.44
N PRO A 268 12.28 0.70 6.66
CA PRO A 268 13.67 0.36 6.97
C PRO A 268 14.23 1.11 8.18
N ARG A 269 13.70 2.31 8.46
CA ARG A 269 14.16 3.19 9.53
C ARG A 269 12.99 3.57 10.45
N THR A 270 13.28 3.62 11.74
CA THR A 270 12.38 4.19 12.75
C THR A 270 12.70 5.67 12.91
N TYR A 271 11.65 6.48 12.99
CA TYR A 271 11.74 7.92 13.20
C TYR A 271 10.91 8.31 14.41
N THR A 272 11.32 9.36 15.10
CA THR A 272 10.39 10.12 15.95
C THR A 272 9.56 11.07 15.09
N HIS A 273 8.43 11.55 15.60
CA HIS A 273 7.69 12.61 14.90
C HIS A 273 8.54 13.88 14.74
N GLU A 274 9.41 14.19 15.70
CA GLU A 274 10.35 15.31 15.58
C GLU A 274 11.33 15.13 14.42
N GLU A 275 11.97 13.96 14.31
CA GLU A 275 12.87 13.65 13.20
C GLU A 275 12.16 13.73 11.85
N LEU A 276 10.90 13.27 11.77
CA LEU A 276 10.11 13.41 10.54
C LEU A 276 9.87 14.87 10.17
N PHE A 277 9.54 15.73 11.12
CA PHE A 277 9.41 17.17 10.83
C PHE A 277 10.72 17.75 10.32
N GLN A 278 11.85 17.45 10.97
CA GLN A 278 13.17 17.91 10.52
C GLN A 278 13.48 17.45 9.08
N VAL A 279 13.21 16.19 8.75
CA VAL A 279 13.35 15.66 7.38
C VAL A 279 12.47 16.44 6.41
N LEU A 280 11.20 16.69 6.75
CA LEU A 280 10.27 17.42 5.89
C LEU A 280 10.69 18.89 5.69
N GLU A 281 11.23 19.55 6.70
CA GLU A 281 11.77 20.90 6.58
C GLU A 281 12.93 20.98 5.61
N VAL A 282 13.87 20.04 5.73
CA VAL A 282 15.01 19.93 4.81
C VAL A 282 14.52 19.69 3.38
N LEU A 283 13.52 18.83 3.20
CA LEU A 283 12.98 18.52 1.88
C LEU A 283 12.16 19.68 1.28
N THR A 284 11.41 20.43 2.08
CA THR A 284 10.48 21.47 1.59
C THR A 284 11.05 22.88 1.66
N HIS A 285 12.18 23.08 2.36
CA HIS A 285 12.76 24.38 2.70
C HIS A 285 11.77 25.33 3.39
N LYS A 286 10.84 24.77 4.17
CA LYS A 286 9.87 25.51 4.98
C LYS A 286 10.15 25.19 6.44
N SER A 287 10.03 26.18 7.31
CA SER A 287 9.97 25.95 8.76
C SER A 287 8.62 25.32 9.06
N LEU A 288 8.62 23.99 9.22
CA LEU A 288 7.43 23.22 9.54
C LEU A 288 7.33 22.99 11.04
N THR A 289 8.43 23.11 11.79
CA THR A 289 8.56 23.05 13.25
C THR A 289 7.62 24.09 13.81
N PRO A 290 6.46 23.64 14.30
CA PRO A 290 5.47 24.55 14.81
C PRO A 290 5.97 25.18 16.10
N SER A 291 5.67 26.46 16.29
CA SER A 291 5.82 27.11 17.60
C SER A 291 4.75 26.51 18.52
N PHE A 292 5.14 25.64 19.47
CA PHE A 292 4.21 24.69 20.06
C PHE A 292 3.94 24.86 21.56
N ILE A 293 2.69 24.57 21.92
CA ILE A 293 2.22 24.29 23.28
C ILE A 293 1.90 22.78 23.33
N ASN A 294 2.60 22.03 24.18
CA ASN A 294 2.23 20.64 24.44
C ASN A 294 0.96 20.60 25.31
N LEU A 295 -0.11 20.01 24.79
CA LEU A 295 -1.36 19.81 25.52
C LEU A 295 -1.36 18.43 26.17
N PRO A 296 -1.67 18.32 27.47
CA PRO A 296 -1.96 17.03 28.09
C PRO A 296 -3.02 16.26 27.32
N LEU A 297 -2.76 14.97 27.06
CA LEU A 297 -3.64 14.07 26.30
C LEU A 297 -5.12 14.11 26.69
N PRO A 298 -5.52 14.11 27.98
CA PRO A 298 -6.95 14.14 28.33
C PRO A 298 -7.65 15.43 27.88
N ILE A 299 -6.96 16.58 27.98
CA ILE A 299 -7.50 17.88 27.57
C ILE A 299 -7.66 17.89 26.04
N PHE A 300 -6.66 17.38 25.33
CA PHE A 300 -6.70 17.37 23.86
C PHE A 300 -7.77 16.41 23.31
N LYS A 301 -7.94 15.23 23.94
CA LYS A 301 -9.05 14.31 23.64
C LYS A 301 -10.41 14.96 23.84
N PHE A 302 -10.61 15.65 24.97
CA PHE A 302 -11.87 16.33 25.26
C PHE A 302 -12.16 17.43 24.25
N LEU A 303 -11.16 18.25 23.91
CA LEU A 303 -11.29 19.29 22.89
C LEU A 303 -11.69 18.70 21.54
N MET A 304 -11.00 17.66 21.07
CA MET A 304 -11.33 17.06 19.77
C MET A 304 -12.67 16.35 19.76
N LYS A 305 -13.10 15.75 20.86
CA LYS A 305 -14.46 15.18 20.96
C LYS A 305 -15.55 16.22 20.74
N ILE A 306 -15.33 17.45 21.21
CA ILE A 306 -16.25 18.58 20.96
C ILE A 306 -16.18 19.00 19.50
N VAL A 307 -14.97 19.16 18.95
CA VAL A 307 -14.75 19.59 17.57
C VAL A 307 -15.35 18.59 16.58
N ASP A 308 -15.11 17.30 16.76
CA ASP A 308 -15.61 16.21 15.89
C ASP A 308 -17.15 16.17 15.85
N LYS A 309 -17.82 16.56 16.93
CA LYS A 309 -19.29 16.66 16.98
C LYS A 309 -19.82 17.99 16.43
N ALA A 310 -19.08 19.08 16.61
CA ALA A 310 -19.51 20.42 16.22
C ALA A 310 -19.29 20.69 14.72
N VAL A 311 -18.30 20.05 14.11
CA VAL A 311 -17.86 20.34 12.75
C VAL A 311 -18.36 19.25 11.80
N TRP A 312 -19.02 19.65 10.71
CA TRP A 312 -19.60 18.73 9.72
C TRP A 312 -18.58 18.09 8.75
N TRP A 313 -17.33 18.59 8.71
CA TRP A 313 -16.25 18.11 7.85
C TRP A 313 -15.28 17.30 8.70
N PRO A 314 -14.59 16.29 8.13
CA PRO A 314 -13.70 15.44 8.91
C PRO A 314 -12.51 16.23 9.43
N THR A 315 -12.55 16.54 10.73
CA THR A 315 -11.44 17.10 11.51
C THR A 315 -10.62 15.99 12.17
N LEU A 316 -9.63 16.38 12.99
CA LEU A 316 -8.91 15.45 13.83
C LEU A 316 -9.90 14.77 14.80
N SER A 317 -10.03 13.45 14.71
CA SER A 317 -10.91 12.70 15.62
C SER A 317 -10.19 12.36 16.92
N GLU A 318 -10.96 12.07 17.98
CA GLU A 318 -10.44 11.60 19.28
C GLU A 318 -9.52 10.38 19.11
N ASP A 319 -9.95 9.44 18.26
CA ASP A 319 -9.19 8.23 17.98
C ASP A 319 -7.87 8.54 17.24
N GLU A 320 -7.87 9.52 16.34
CA GLU A 320 -6.65 9.92 15.62
C GLU A 320 -5.57 10.44 16.56
N ILE A 321 -5.94 11.16 17.64
CA ILE A 321 -4.99 11.58 18.68
C ILE A 321 -4.40 10.37 19.40
N VAL A 322 -5.26 9.44 19.85
CA VAL A 322 -4.82 8.24 20.56
C VAL A 322 -3.82 7.46 19.69
N ARG A 323 -4.12 7.29 18.40
CA ARG A 323 -3.23 6.59 17.47
C ARG A 323 -1.88 7.28 17.31
N ARG A 324 -1.82 8.62 17.36
CA ARG A 324 -0.57 9.39 17.30
C ARG A 324 0.28 9.28 18.56
N CYS A 325 -0.27 8.77 19.67
CA CYS A 325 0.49 8.47 20.88
C CYS A 325 1.02 7.03 20.90
N ILE A 326 0.59 6.17 19.98
CA ILE A 326 0.95 4.76 19.97
C ILE A 326 2.23 4.61 19.17
N ASP A 327 3.27 4.08 19.81
CA ASP A 327 4.52 3.72 19.15
C ASP A 327 4.33 2.52 18.21
N ASP A 328 4.99 2.58 17.07
CA ASP A 328 5.08 1.46 16.15
C ASP A 328 5.90 0.31 16.74
N LYS A 329 5.48 -0.92 16.45
CA LYS A 329 6.25 -2.12 16.83
C LYS A 329 7.66 -2.09 16.21
N LEU A 330 8.67 -2.30 17.05
CA LEU A 330 10.08 -2.36 16.63
C LEU A 330 10.46 -3.73 16.08
N GLU A 331 9.93 -4.79 16.68
CA GLU A 331 10.21 -6.17 16.33
C GLU A 331 9.05 -6.82 15.59
N LEU A 332 9.38 -7.81 14.76
CA LEU A 332 8.41 -8.67 14.10
C LEU A 332 7.78 -9.59 15.14
N SER A 333 6.46 -9.70 15.14
CA SER A 333 5.75 -10.63 16.02
C SER A 333 6.11 -12.09 15.67
N GLU A 334 6.08 -13.00 16.66
CA GLU A 334 6.41 -14.41 16.45
C GLU A 334 5.60 -15.03 15.30
N GLY A 335 6.29 -15.67 14.35
CA GLY A 335 5.68 -16.29 13.16
C GLY A 335 5.25 -15.32 12.05
N CYS A 336 5.47 -14.01 12.20
CA CYS A 336 5.25 -13.03 11.15
C CYS A 336 6.49 -12.88 10.25
N HIS A 337 6.27 -12.55 8.98
CA HIS A 337 7.34 -12.30 8.01
C HIS A 337 7.37 -10.84 7.56
N GLY A 338 8.57 -10.31 7.30
CA GLY A 338 8.79 -8.96 6.78
C GLY A 338 9.00 -8.92 5.26
N PHE A 339 9.57 -7.81 4.79
CA PHE A 339 9.92 -7.60 3.38
C PHE A 339 10.99 -8.57 2.84
N ASP A 340 11.86 -9.09 3.72
CA ASP A 340 12.93 -10.03 3.36
C ASP A 340 12.40 -11.29 2.67
N TYR A 341 11.17 -11.71 3.02
CA TYR A 341 10.51 -12.86 2.40
C TYR A 341 10.28 -12.68 0.89
N PHE A 342 10.10 -11.44 0.45
CA PHE A 342 9.83 -11.10 -0.96
C PHE A 342 11.10 -10.67 -1.70
N GLY A 343 12.24 -10.54 -1.01
CA GLY A 343 13.47 -9.99 -1.58
C GLY A 343 13.34 -8.50 -1.97
N ILE A 344 12.46 -7.77 -1.30
CA ILE A 344 12.24 -6.34 -1.53
C ILE A 344 13.02 -5.57 -0.46
N GLU A 345 13.90 -4.66 -0.89
CA GLU A 345 14.51 -3.68 0.01
C GLU A 345 13.59 -2.45 0.06
N PRO A 346 12.97 -2.14 1.21
CA PRO A 346 12.02 -1.04 1.29
C PRO A 346 12.72 0.32 1.19
N ASP A 347 12.11 1.25 0.46
CA ASP A 347 12.64 2.60 0.28
C ASP A 347 12.44 3.45 1.55
N ALA A 348 13.50 4.16 1.96
CA ALA A 348 13.44 5.13 3.05
C ALA A 348 12.72 6.43 2.62
N VAL A 349 12.15 7.14 3.60
CA VAL A 349 11.37 8.37 3.37
C VAL A 349 12.18 9.42 2.65
N GLU A 350 13.44 9.62 3.05
CA GLU A 350 14.31 10.67 2.53
C GLU A 350 14.59 10.50 1.04
N ASN A 351 14.62 9.26 0.54
CA ASN A 351 14.91 8.94 -0.84
C ASN A 351 13.71 9.19 -1.77
N LEU A 352 12.51 8.85 -1.29
CA LEU A 352 11.31 8.82 -2.14
C LEU A 352 10.42 10.05 -1.94
N ALA A 353 10.35 10.62 -0.74
CA ALA A 353 9.44 11.72 -0.40
C ALA A 353 9.72 12.99 -1.22
N ILE A 354 10.97 13.24 -1.63
CA ILE A 354 11.31 14.40 -2.47
C ILE A 354 10.49 14.45 -3.76
N THR A 355 10.20 13.29 -4.36
CA THR A 355 9.61 13.21 -5.71
C THR A 355 8.28 13.93 -5.80
N TYR A 356 7.51 13.97 -4.70
CA TYR A 356 6.22 14.64 -4.64
C TYR A 356 6.21 15.83 -3.67
N LEU A 357 7.00 15.81 -2.59
CA LEU A 357 7.05 16.94 -1.66
C LEU A 357 7.71 18.19 -2.25
N ARG A 358 8.46 18.04 -3.36
CA ARG A 358 8.96 19.17 -4.14
C ARG A 358 7.87 20.16 -4.53
N TYR A 359 6.64 19.69 -4.73
CA TYR A 359 5.48 20.53 -5.01
C TYR A 359 5.24 21.61 -3.94
N TYR A 360 5.57 21.34 -2.69
CA TYR A 360 5.35 22.30 -1.59
C TYR A 360 6.48 23.32 -1.44
N ARG A 361 7.56 23.24 -2.22
CA ARG A 361 8.64 24.24 -2.18
C ARG A 361 8.17 25.58 -2.74
N THR A 362 8.80 26.66 -2.30
CA THR A 362 8.64 27.97 -2.94
C THR A 362 9.17 27.91 -4.37
N ALA A 363 8.59 28.69 -5.29
CA ALA A 363 8.98 28.71 -6.71
C ALA A 363 10.50 28.90 -6.93
N SER A 364 11.16 29.70 -6.08
CA SER A 364 12.61 29.94 -6.13
C SER A 364 13.46 28.71 -5.78
N LEU A 365 12.92 27.75 -5.04
CA LEU A 365 13.63 26.58 -4.54
C LEU A 365 13.13 25.26 -5.17
N PHE A 366 12.22 25.35 -6.13
CA PHE A 366 11.59 24.17 -6.74
C PHE A 366 12.63 23.24 -7.38
N ASP A 367 13.55 23.79 -8.17
CA ASP A 367 14.61 23.05 -8.87
C ASP A 367 15.87 22.83 -8.02
N ALA A 368 15.90 23.29 -6.77
CA ALA A 368 17.07 23.18 -5.92
C ALA A 368 17.49 21.70 -5.73
N PRO A 369 18.76 21.34 -6.04
CA PRO A 369 19.25 19.99 -5.82
C PRO A 369 19.32 19.70 -4.31
N ILE A 370 19.15 18.43 -3.95
CA ILE A 370 19.30 17.99 -2.55
C ILE A 370 20.79 17.77 -2.29
N GLU A 371 21.52 18.82 -1.93
CA GLU A 371 22.97 18.69 -1.68
C GLU A 371 23.33 18.51 -0.21
N ARG A 372 22.42 18.81 0.73
CA ARG A 372 22.69 18.68 2.17
C ARG A 372 22.06 17.40 2.72
N GLY A 373 22.91 16.39 3.00
CA GLY A 373 22.52 15.19 3.75
C GLY A 373 22.98 13.83 3.20
N GLY A 374 23.85 13.77 2.18
CA GLY A 374 24.32 12.48 1.63
C GLY A 374 23.27 11.70 0.81
N LEU A 375 22.10 12.30 0.60
CA LEU A 375 20.98 11.72 -0.13
C LEU A 375 21.20 11.86 -1.64
N LYS A 376 21.88 10.89 -2.25
CA LYS A 376 21.78 10.70 -3.70
C LYS A 376 20.43 10.05 -3.99
N VAL A 377 19.48 10.81 -4.54
CA VAL A 377 18.28 10.23 -5.16
C VAL A 377 18.75 9.17 -6.15
N LYS A 378 18.33 7.90 -5.97
CA LYS A 378 18.61 6.85 -6.97
C LYS A 378 18.10 7.36 -8.32
N PRO A 379 18.97 7.60 -9.32
CA PRO A 379 18.50 8.03 -10.61
C PRO A 379 17.64 6.91 -11.18
N ARG A 380 16.34 7.16 -11.35
CA ARG A 380 15.51 6.29 -12.18
C ARG A 380 16.02 6.43 -13.61
N ASN A 381 16.36 5.31 -14.24
CA ASN A 381 16.69 5.30 -15.66
C ASN A 381 15.45 5.70 -16.45
N TYR A 382 15.30 6.99 -16.74
CA TYR A 382 14.31 7.45 -17.70
C TYR A 382 14.90 7.22 -19.09
N HIS A 383 14.22 6.42 -19.91
CA HIS A 383 14.47 6.43 -21.34
C HIS A 383 13.97 7.78 -21.87
N VAL A 384 14.88 8.75 -21.98
CA VAL A 384 14.64 9.94 -22.80
C VAL A 384 14.60 9.43 -24.24
N VAL A 385 13.40 9.36 -24.81
CA VAL A 385 13.25 9.16 -26.25
C VAL A 385 13.72 10.48 -26.86
N GLN A 386 14.90 10.47 -27.48
CA GLN A 386 15.43 11.59 -28.25
C GLN A 386 14.62 11.79 -29.53
#